data_AF-A0A3D9AJC5-F1
#
_entry.id   AF-A0A3D9AJC5-F1
#
_cell.length_a   1.000
_cell.length_b   1.000
_cell.length_c   1.000
_cell.angle_alpha   90.00
_cell.angle_beta   90.00
_cell.angle_gamma   90.00
#
_symmetry.space_group_name_H-M   'P 1'
#
loop_
_entity.id
_entity.type
_entity.pdbx_description
1 polymer ?
#
loop_
_entity_poly.entity_id
_entity_poly.type
_entity_poly.pdbx_seq_one_letter_code
_entity_poly.pdbx_strand_id
1 'polypeptide(L)'
;MTKVSIIISNISNWVFLHNFYFFFINKRAIDEVRSDLFPKIWARIDEDIKQSFGLKYAHFAANNNQDEKKLAKQFLQIVNGERYIPDQLRAVEIDNTIHKVLSAHRGFNNFYSEPPFARELVRILG
;
A
#
# COMPACT_ATOMS: atom_id res chain seq x y z
N MET A 1 25.31 17.72 -3.44
CA MET A 1 24.19 17.16 -4.23
C MET A 1 23.97 18.05 -5.45
N THR A 2 24.15 17.52 -6.66
CA THR A 2 24.23 18.28 -7.92
C THR A 2 22.83 18.52 -8.51
N LYS A 3 22.60 19.68 -9.15
CA LYS A 3 21.31 20.10 -9.75
C LYS A 3 20.62 19.00 -10.61
N VAL A 4 21.42 18.14 -11.25
CA VAL A 4 20.94 16.99 -12.05
C VAL A 4 20.15 15.98 -11.21
N SER A 5 20.56 15.71 -9.97
CA SER A 5 19.87 14.78 -9.07
C SER A 5 18.47 15.25 -8.69
N ILE A 6 18.30 16.57 -8.52
CA ILE A 6 17.02 17.19 -8.16
C ILE A 6 16.05 17.18 -9.34
N ILE A 7 16.55 17.33 -10.57
CA ILE A 7 15.72 17.27 -11.78
C ILE A 7 15.23 15.84 -12.02
N ILE A 8 16.10 14.84 -11.82
CA ILE A 8 15.73 13.42 -11.95
C ILE A 8 14.69 13.02 -10.90
N SER A 9 14.82 13.46 -9.65
CA SER A 9 13.82 13.18 -8.60
C SER A 9 12.47 13.84 -8.90
N ASN A 10 12.47 15.08 -9.38
CA ASN A 10 11.24 15.80 -9.76
C ASN A 10 10.52 15.17 -10.97
N ILE A 11 11.27 14.76 -12.00
CA ILE A 11 10.69 14.06 -13.17
C ILE A 11 10.15 12.69 -12.74
N SER A 12 10.88 11.96 -11.90
CA SER A 12 10.42 10.68 -11.35
C SER A 12 9.13 10.86 -10.56
N ASN A 13 9.05 11.90 -9.72
CA ASN A 13 7.84 12.24 -8.97
C ASN A 13 6.67 12.63 -9.85
N TRP A 14 6.89 13.41 -10.91
CA TRP A 14 5.82 13.82 -11.82
C TRP A 14 5.28 12.64 -12.64
N VAL A 15 6.17 11.83 -13.22
CA VAL A 15 5.81 10.59 -13.92
C VAL A 15 5.11 9.63 -12.96
N PHE A 16 5.56 9.57 -11.70
CA PHE A 16 4.93 8.73 -10.69
C PHE A 16 3.55 9.22 -10.29
N LEU A 17 3.36 10.52 -10.03
CA LEU A 17 2.05 11.10 -9.72
C LEU A 17 1.08 10.95 -10.90
N HIS A 18 1.57 11.06 -12.14
CA HIS A 18 0.74 10.85 -13.33
C HIS A 18 0.36 9.38 -13.51
N ASN A 19 1.28 8.44 -13.29
CA ASN A 19 0.98 7.00 -13.29
C ASN A 19 0.13 6.57 -12.09
N PHE A 20 0.29 7.23 -10.94
CA PHE A 20 -0.51 7.05 -9.75
C PHE A 20 -1.92 7.60 -9.96
N TYR A 21 -2.08 8.74 -10.63
CA TYR A 21 -3.38 9.25 -11.07
C TYR A 21 -4.03 8.36 -12.14
N PHE A 22 -3.25 7.88 -13.11
CA PHE A 22 -3.68 6.92 -14.13
C PHE A 22 -4.11 5.58 -13.53
N PHE A 23 -3.47 5.15 -12.43
CA PHE A 23 -3.91 4.02 -11.61
C PHE A 23 -5.34 4.19 -11.05
N PHE A 24 -5.79 5.42 -10.77
CA PHE A 24 -7.18 5.68 -10.37
C PHE A 24 -8.17 5.57 -11.53
N ILE A 25 -7.75 5.68 -12.79
CA ILE A 25 -8.66 5.90 -13.93
C ILE A 25 -9.01 4.62 -14.71
N ASN A 26 -8.21 3.55 -14.71
CA ASN A 26 -8.53 2.41 -15.60
C ASN A 26 -8.26 1.01 -14.99
N LYS A 27 -9.31 0.18 -14.94
CA LYS A 27 -9.43 -0.96 -14.02
C LYS A 27 -9.18 -2.35 -14.64
N ARG A 28 -8.84 -2.47 -15.94
CA ARG A 28 -8.86 -3.79 -16.63
C ARG A 28 -7.63 -4.18 -17.46
N ALA A 29 -6.82 -3.26 -17.95
CA ALA A 29 -5.73 -3.60 -18.89
C ALA A 29 -4.31 -3.57 -18.28
N ILE A 30 -4.18 -3.27 -16.98
CA ILE A 30 -2.91 -2.80 -16.40
C ILE A 30 -2.43 -3.69 -15.24
N ASP A 31 -3.17 -4.72 -14.81
CA ASP A 31 -2.86 -5.44 -13.57
C ASP A 31 -1.47 -6.13 -13.57
N GLU A 32 -1.02 -6.71 -14.68
CA GLU A 32 0.32 -7.30 -14.82
C GLU A 32 1.43 -6.25 -14.92
N VAL A 33 1.25 -5.21 -15.76
CA VAL A 33 2.24 -4.12 -15.88
C VAL A 33 2.42 -3.39 -14.54
N ARG A 34 1.34 -3.33 -13.76
CA ARG A 34 1.28 -2.68 -12.45
C ARG A 34 2.00 -3.43 -11.35
N SER A 35 1.95 -4.77 -11.33
CA SER A 35 2.68 -5.58 -10.34
C SER A 35 4.19 -5.46 -10.52
N ASP A 36 4.66 -5.28 -11.75
CA ASP A 36 6.09 -5.31 -12.06
C ASP A 36 6.74 -3.92 -12.08
N LEU A 37 6.01 -2.90 -12.54
CA LEU A 37 6.54 -1.55 -12.69
C LEU A 37 6.57 -0.79 -11.35
N PHE A 38 5.52 -0.90 -10.55
CA PHE A 38 5.41 -0.12 -9.32
C PHE A 38 6.48 -0.46 -8.28
N PRO A 39 6.81 -1.74 -8.01
CA PRO A 39 7.91 -2.05 -7.09
C PRO A 39 9.26 -1.52 -7.59
N LYS A 40 9.51 -1.53 -8.92
CA LYS A 40 10.75 -1.01 -9.51
C LYS A 40 10.88 0.50 -9.34
N ILE A 41 9.77 1.24 -9.46
CA ILE A 41 9.77 2.68 -9.21
C ILE A 41 9.86 2.96 -7.70
N TRP A 42 9.11 2.21 -6.88
CA TRP A 42 9.13 2.33 -5.42
C TRP A 42 10.53 2.12 -4.82
N ALA A 43 11.33 1.23 -5.39
CA ALA A 43 12.72 1.03 -5.00
C ALA A 43 13.64 2.24 -5.27
N ARG A 44 13.24 3.15 -6.17
CA ARG A 44 14.04 4.31 -6.61
C ARG A 44 13.58 5.64 -6.04
N ILE A 45 12.42 5.70 -5.39
CA ILE A 45 11.94 6.93 -4.76
C ILE A 45 12.53 7.10 -3.37
N ASP A 46 12.70 8.36 -2.97
CA ASP A 46 13.25 8.72 -1.66
C ASP A 46 12.28 8.38 -0.52
N GLU A 47 12.84 8.20 0.67
CA GLU A 47 12.10 7.81 1.87
C GLU A 47 11.00 8.82 2.23
N ASP A 48 11.29 10.12 2.11
CA ASP A 48 10.33 11.20 2.38
C ASP A 48 9.08 11.10 1.49
N ILE A 49 9.28 10.70 0.23
CA ILE A 49 8.20 10.52 -0.73
C ILE A 49 7.36 9.31 -0.32
N LYS A 50 7.99 8.20 0.08
CA LYS A 50 7.29 7.00 0.58
C LYS A 50 6.46 7.32 1.84
N GLN A 51 7.01 8.11 2.77
CA GLN A 51 6.28 8.58 3.95
C GLN A 51 5.05 9.41 3.56
N SER A 52 5.15 10.25 2.54
CA SER A 52 4.01 11.03 2.04
C SER A 52 2.84 10.15 1.55
N PHE A 53 3.11 8.96 1.00
CA PHE A 53 2.07 8.01 0.61
C PHE A 53 1.33 7.42 1.82
N GLY A 54 2.06 7.13 2.89
CA GLY A 54 1.48 6.74 4.18
C GLY A 54 0.55 7.81 4.76
N LEU A 55 0.99 9.07 4.73
CA LEU A 55 0.18 10.21 5.18
C LEU A 55 -1.07 10.42 4.30
N LYS A 56 -0.97 10.23 2.98
CA LYS A 56 -2.14 10.29 2.08
C LYS A 56 -3.16 9.20 2.42
N TYR A 57 -2.71 7.98 2.69
CA TYR A 57 -3.60 6.91 3.17
C TYR A 57 -4.34 7.32 4.44
N ALA A 58 -3.61 7.89 5.42
CA ALA A 58 -4.20 8.37 6.67
C ALA A 58 -5.20 9.50 6.45
N HIS A 59 -4.90 10.43 5.55
CA HIS A 59 -5.81 11.49 5.14
C HIS A 59 -7.12 10.94 4.55
N PHE A 60 -7.05 9.93 3.66
CA PHE A 60 -8.25 9.30 3.12
C PHE A 60 -9.04 8.53 4.19
N ALA A 61 -8.35 7.88 5.12
CA ALA A 61 -8.98 7.20 6.25
C ALA A 61 -9.72 8.17 7.18
N ALA A 62 -9.15 9.34 7.47
CA ALA A 62 -9.75 10.35 8.32
C ALA A 62 -10.95 11.05 7.67
N ASN A 63 -10.93 11.24 6.35
CA ASN A 63 -11.97 11.97 5.63
C ASN A 63 -13.12 11.08 5.09
N ASN A 64 -13.16 9.79 5.47
CA ASN A 64 -14.17 8.83 5.02
C ASN A 64 -14.20 8.60 3.49
N ASN A 65 -13.08 8.83 2.80
CA ASN A 65 -12.93 8.59 1.36
C ASN A 65 -12.59 7.11 1.12
N GLN A 66 -13.61 6.25 1.15
CA GLN A 66 -13.43 4.78 1.19
C GLN A 66 -12.80 4.21 -0.08
N ASP A 67 -13.14 4.74 -1.26
CA ASP A 67 -12.60 4.25 -2.53
C ASP A 67 -11.11 4.59 -2.67
N GLU A 68 -10.73 5.84 -2.38
CA GLU A 68 -9.35 6.31 -2.42
C GLU A 68 -8.50 5.64 -1.34
N LYS A 69 -9.06 5.43 -0.13
CA LYS A 69 -8.43 4.66 0.93
C LYS A 69 -8.11 3.25 0.47
N LYS A 70 -9.09 2.56 -0.14
CA LYS A 70 -8.92 1.18 -0.65
C LYS A 70 -7.85 1.12 -1.73
N LEU A 71 -7.86 2.06 -2.66
CA LEU A 71 -6.88 2.14 -3.75
C LEU A 71 -5.47 2.44 -3.23
N ALA A 72 -5.32 3.40 -2.33
CA ALA A 72 -4.04 3.71 -1.68
C ALA A 72 -3.49 2.50 -0.93
N LYS A 73 -4.35 1.76 -0.21
CA LYS A 73 -3.97 0.51 0.45
C LYS A 73 -3.51 -0.55 -0.55
N GLN A 74 -4.27 -0.78 -1.62
CA GLN A 74 -3.89 -1.73 -2.67
C GLN A 74 -2.53 -1.39 -3.31
N PHE A 75 -2.29 -0.11 -3.56
CA PHE A 75 -0.99 0.35 -4.05
C PHE A 75 0.13 0.02 -3.06
N LEU A 76 -0.02 0.37 -1.78
CA LEU A 76 0.96 0.08 -0.73
C LEU A 76 1.22 -1.43 -0.59
N GLN A 77 0.21 -2.26 -0.84
CA GLN A 77 0.35 -3.72 -0.84
C GLN A 77 1.16 -4.24 -2.02
N ILE A 78 0.96 -3.67 -3.23
CA ILE A 78 1.72 -4.06 -4.43
C ILE A 78 3.21 -3.77 -4.26
N VAL A 79 3.54 -2.66 -3.60
CA VAL A 79 4.93 -2.22 -3.42
C VAL A 79 5.57 -2.65 -2.10
N ASN A 80 4.87 -3.49 -1.30
CA ASN A 80 5.28 -3.86 0.07
C ASN A 80 5.61 -2.63 0.95
N GLY A 81 4.82 -1.56 0.80
CA GLY A 81 4.95 -0.28 1.48
C GLY A 81 4.01 -0.09 2.68
N GLU A 82 3.36 -1.14 3.19
CA GLU A 82 2.44 -1.02 4.33
C GLU A 82 3.14 -0.48 5.61
N ARG A 83 4.46 -0.65 5.73
CA ARG A 83 5.27 -0.06 6.82
C ARG A 83 5.26 1.47 6.90
N TYR A 84 4.84 2.15 5.83
CA TYR A 84 4.74 3.62 5.79
C TYR A 84 3.39 4.12 6.31
N ILE A 85 2.43 3.23 6.55
CA ILE A 85 1.15 3.59 7.17
C ILE A 85 1.42 4.04 8.61
N PRO A 86 0.83 5.17 9.06
CA PRO A 86 1.01 5.63 10.43
C PRO A 86 0.66 4.57 11.47
N ASP A 87 1.50 4.44 12.49
CA ASP A 87 1.42 3.36 13.49
C ASP A 87 0.05 3.22 14.14
N GLN A 88 -0.64 4.34 14.41
CA GLN A 88 -1.98 4.32 14.99
C GLN A 88 -2.98 3.60 14.08
N LEU A 89 -2.96 3.86 12.77
CA LEU A 89 -3.84 3.19 11.82
C LEU A 89 -3.42 1.75 11.61
N ARG A 90 -2.11 1.50 11.54
CA ARG A 90 -1.56 0.16 11.38
C ARG A 90 -1.88 -0.74 12.57
N ALA A 91 -1.83 -0.23 13.80
CA ALA A 91 -2.21 -0.94 15.00
C ALA A 91 -3.67 -1.39 14.97
N VAL A 92 -4.58 -0.52 14.54
CA VAL A 92 -6.00 -0.86 14.35
C VAL A 92 -6.17 -1.96 13.29
N GLU A 93 -5.40 -1.91 12.20
CA GLU A 93 -5.45 -2.98 11.18
C GLU A 93 -4.90 -4.31 11.68
N ILE A 94 -3.82 -4.27 12.46
CA ILE A 94 -3.21 -5.45 13.09
C ILE A 94 -4.23 -6.11 14.01
N ASP A 95 -4.85 -5.34 14.91
CA ASP A 95 -5.85 -5.82 15.86
C ASP A 95 -7.03 -6.50 15.14
N ASN A 96 -7.60 -5.81 14.14
CA ASN A 96 -8.65 -6.38 13.31
C ASN A 96 -8.23 -7.67 12.60
N THR A 97 -6.99 -7.74 12.13
CA THR A 97 -6.48 -8.93 11.41
C THR A 97 -6.21 -10.09 12.36
N ILE A 98 -5.71 -9.81 13.58
CA ILE A 98 -5.58 -10.80 14.66
C ILE A 98 -6.95 -11.41 14.97
N HIS A 99 -8.00 -10.58 15.09
CA HIS A 99 -9.35 -11.07 15.31
C HIS A 99 -9.85 -11.98 14.17
N LYS A 100 -9.55 -11.65 12.91
CA LYS A 100 -9.87 -12.52 11.77
C LYS A 100 -9.12 -13.86 11.83
N VAL A 101 -7.82 -13.82 12.12
CA VAL A 101 -6.99 -15.03 12.26
C VAL A 101 -7.55 -15.92 13.37
N LEU A 102 -7.81 -15.36 14.55
CA LEU A 102 -8.36 -16.10 15.69
C LEU A 102 -9.74 -16.70 15.39
N SER A 103 -10.61 -15.93 14.72
CA SER A 103 -11.93 -16.41 14.31
C SER A 103 -11.83 -17.56 13.30
N ALA A 104 -10.98 -17.42 12.28
CA ALA A 104 -10.75 -18.44 11.27
C ALA A 104 -10.13 -19.71 11.89
N HIS A 105 -9.14 -19.56 12.76
CA HIS A 105 -8.45 -20.63 13.46
C HIS A 105 -9.39 -21.50 14.30
N ARG A 106 -10.37 -20.86 14.96
CA ARG A 106 -11.39 -21.51 15.79
C ARG A 106 -12.57 -22.05 14.98
N GLY A 107 -12.63 -21.75 13.67
CA GLY A 107 -13.67 -22.23 12.78
C GLY A 107 -13.46 -23.68 12.35
N PHE A 108 -14.53 -24.32 11.88
CA PHE A 108 -14.52 -25.71 11.43
C PHE A 108 -13.58 -25.98 10.23
N ASN A 109 -13.39 -24.99 9.35
CA ASN A 109 -12.57 -25.10 8.14
C ASN A 109 -11.25 -24.31 8.25
N ASN A 110 -10.65 -24.28 9.44
CA ASN A 110 -9.52 -23.44 9.79
C ASN A 110 -8.30 -23.59 8.86
N PHE A 111 -7.90 -24.82 8.51
CA PHE A 111 -6.76 -25.07 7.62
C PHE A 111 -6.88 -24.38 6.26
N TYR A 112 -8.11 -24.10 5.80
CA TYR A 112 -8.36 -23.43 4.54
C TYR A 112 -8.64 -21.93 4.72
N SER A 113 -9.33 -21.54 5.81
CA SER A 113 -9.75 -20.15 6.03
C SER A 113 -8.69 -19.29 6.73
N GLU A 114 -7.84 -19.87 7.56
CA GLU A 114 -6.81 -19.16 8.33
C GLU A 114 -5.63 -18.66 7.48
N PRO A 115 -5.05 -19.44 6.54
CA PRO A 115 -3.82 -19.04 5.86
C PRO A 115 -3.88 -17.69 5.13
N PRO A 116 -4.99 -17.29 4.47
CA PRO A 116 -5.12 -15.95 3.90
C PRO A 116 -4.96 -14.82 4.94
N PHE A 117 -5.58 -14.95 6.11
CA PHE A 117 -5.51 -13.92 7.16
C PHE A 117 -4.14 -13.91 7.84
N ALA A 118 -3.50 -15.07 8.01
CA ALA A 118 -2.14 -15.14 8.54
C ALA A 118 -1.13 -14.44 7.61
N ARG A 119 -1.24 -14.62 6.29
CA ARG A 119 -0.41 -13.90 5.30
C ARG A 119 -0.68 -12.40 5.31
N GLU A 120 -1.94 -11.98 5.45
CA GLU A 120 -2.31 -10.57 5.59
C GLU A 120 -1.62 -9.96 6.83
N LEU A 121 -1.64 -10.66 7.98
CA LEU A 121 -1.02 -10.21 9.22
C LEU A 121 0.50 -10.02 9.08
N VAL A 122 1.20 -11.00 8.49
CA VAL A 122 2.65 -10.92 8.27
C VAL A 122 3.00 -9.70 7.42
N ARG A 123 2.22 -9.44 6.36
CA ARG A 123 2.48 -8.32 5.45
C ARG A 123 2.29 -6.95 6.10
N ILE A 124 1.29 -6.80 6.99
CA ILE A 124 1.03 -5.54 7.71
C ILE A 124 2.15 -5.25 8.74
N LEU A 125 2.74 -6.29 9.33
CA LEU A 125 3.82 -6.14 10.31
C LEU A 125 5.11 -5.63 9.66
N GLY A 126 5.37 -5.99 8.39
CA GLY A 126 6.54 -5.57 7.62
C GLY A 126 7.67 -6.56 7.72
#